data_AF-A0A2V8ERU6-F1
#
_entry.id   AF-A0A2V8ERU6-F1
#
_cell.length_a   1.000
_cell.length_b   1.000
_cell.length_c   1.000
_cell.angle_alpha   90.00
_cell.angle_beta   90.00
_cell.angle_gamma   90.00
#
_symmetry.space_group_name_H-M   'P 1'
#
loop_
_entity.id
_entity.type
_entity.pdbx_description
1 polymer ?
#
loop_
_entity_poly.entity_id
_entity_poly.type
_entity_poly.pdbx_seq_one_letter_code
_entity_poly.pdbx_strand_id
1 'polypeptide(L)'
;NQPDKALEQFEHSLTINSKHPKTLLNVGIVKAFGKQDLDGAAQAWREVIALTPDGPEGQAAKRALDSMQSAHPASSQPGARKPGA
;
A
#
# COMPACT_ATOMS: atom_id res chain seq x y z
N ASN A 1 -19.59 1.72 7.10
CA ASN A 1 -18.47 0.97 6.47
C ASN A 1 -17.84 0.06 7.52
N GLN A 2 -17.37 -1.15 7.18
CA GLN A 2 -16.85 -2.15 8.15
C GLN A 2 -15.40 -2.54 7.82
N PRO A 3 -14.41 -1.64 8.04
CA PRO A 3 -13.03 -1.86 7.61
C PRO A 3 -12.34 -3.02 8.32
N ASP A 4 -12.58 -3.19 9.63
CA ASP A 4 -11.94 -4.27 10.39
C ASP A 4 -12.38 -5.65 9.90
N LYS A 5 -13.69 -5.85 9.65
CA LYS A 5 -14.19 -7.10 9.06
C LYS A 5 -13.62 -7.37 7.68
N ALA A 6 -13.42 -6.34 6.85
CA ALA A 6 -12.79 -6.52 5.55
C ALA A 6 -11.33 -6.98 5.69
N LEU A 7 -10.59 -6.43 6.65
CA LEU A 7 -9.22 -6.85 6.94
C LEU A 7 -9.17 -8.28 7.47
N GLU A 8 -10.06 -8.69 8.37
CA GLU A 8 -10.16 -10.08 8.85
C GLU A 8 -10.37 -11.07 7.69
N GLN A 9 -11.25 -10.74 6.74
CA GLN A 9 -11.48 -11.58 5.55
C GLN A 9 -10.23 -11.64 4.64
N PHE A 10 -9.52 -10.52 4.50
CA PHE A 10 -8.27 -10.52 3.74
C PHE A 10 -7.16 -11.29 4.44
N GLU A 11 -7.07 -11.23 5.76
CA GLU A 11 -6.14 -12.06 6.55
C GLU A 11 -6.39 -13.55 6.28
N HIS A 12 -7.65 -14.00 6.31
CA HIS A 12 -7.98 -15.38 5.92
C HIS A 12 -7.56 -15.72 4.49
N SER A 13 -7.71 -14.80 3.53
CA SER A 13 -7.22 -15.03 2.16
C SER A 13 -5.69 -15.13 2.12
N LEU A 14 -4.99 -14.34 2.92
CA LEU A 14 -3.53 -14.30 2.97
C LEU A 14 -2.93 -15.49 3.75
N THR A 15 -3.69 -16.19 4.59
CA THR A 15 -3.22 -17.47 5.15
C THR A 15 -3.13 -18.57 4.08
N ILE A 16 -3.99 -18.51 3.06
CA ILE A 16 -4.00 -19.46 1.94
C ILE A 16 -2.96 -19.07 0.89
N ASN A 17 -2.90 -17.78 0.53
CA ASN A 17 -1.88 -17.24 -0.37
C ASN A 17 -1.38 -15.89 0.15
N SER A 18 -0.28 -15.93 0.88
CA SER A 18 0.32 -14.77 1.54
C SER A 18 0.83 -13.69 0.58
N LYS A 19 0.94 -14.00 -0.71
CA LYS A 19 1.43 -13.09 -1.75
C LYS A 19 0.38 -12.84 -2.83
N HIS A 20 -0.90 -12.97 -2.51
CA HIS A 20 -1.97 -12.73 -3.47
C HIS A 20 -2.09 -11.21 -3.79
N PRO A 21 -1.69 -10.74 -4.99
CA PRO A 21 -1.51 -9.31 -5.24
C PRO A 21 -2.81 -8.51 -5.12
N LYS A 22 -3.93 -9.09 -5.56
CA LYS A 22 -5.25 -8.45 -5.48
C LYS A 22 -5.74 -8.28 -4.04
N THR A 23 -5.47 -9.27 -3.17
CA THR A 23 -5.83 -9.17 -1.75
C THR A 23 -5.01 -8.07 -1.08
N LEU A 24 -3.69 -8.04 -1.31
CA LEU A 24 -2.80 -7.00 -0.78
C LEU A 24 -3.18 -5.59 -1.29
N LEU A 25 -3.58 -5.46 -2.55
CA LEU A 25 -4.08 -4.20 -3.10
C LEU A 25 -5.31 -3.70 -2.33
N ASN A 26 -6.27 -4.60 -2.08
CA ASN A 26 -7.49 -4.28 -1.35
C ASN A 26 -7.24 -4.00 0.14
N VAL A 27 -6.27 -4.67 0.78
CA VAL A 27 -5.81 -4.35 2.14
C VAL A 27 -5.35 -2.89 2.18
N GLY A 28 -4.54 -2.45 1.22
CA GLY A 28 -4.10 -1.06 1.19
C GLY A 28 -5.24 -0.06 1.01
N ILE A 29 -6.23 -0.37 0.16
CA ILE A 29 -7.44 0.46 -0.03
C ILE A 29 -8.23 0.58 1.28
N VAL A 30 -8.47 -0.53 1.99
CA VAL A 30 -9.21 -0.52 3.26
C VAL A 30 -8.43 0.20 4.35
N LYS A 31 -7.10 0.02 4.43
CA LYS A 31 -6.28 0.76 5.38
C LYS A 31 -6.33 2.27 5.12
N ALA A 32 -6.14 2.70 3.87
CA ALA A 32 -6.13 4.12 3.51
C ALA A 32 -7.48 4.80 3.75
N PHE A 33 -8.57 4.25 3.21
CA PHE A 33 -9.85 4.94 3.19
C PHE A 33 -10.82 4.46 4.28
N GLY A 34 -10.65 3.23 4.75
CA GLY A 34 -11.46 2.66 5.82
C GLY A 34 -10.92 2.97 7.22
N LYS A 35 -9.60 3.00 7.39
CA LYS A 35 -8.94 3.21 8.69
C LYS A 35 -8.11 4.50 8.78
N GLN A 36 -7.94 5.22 7.68
CA GLN A 36 -7.00 6.36 7.59
C GLN A 36 -5.55 5.98 7.98
N ASP A 37 -5.23 4.69 7.89
CA ASP A 37 -3.89 4.14 8.10
C ASP A 37 -3.10 4.22 6.79
N LEU A 38 -2.61 5.42 6.51
CA LEU A 38 -1.87 5.72 5.29
C LEU A 38 -0.52 4.97 5.25
N ASP A 39 0.14 4.80 6.39
CA ASP A 39 1.42 4.08 6.46
C ASP A 39 1.23 2.59 6.15
N GLY A 40 0.24 1.96 6.77
CA GLY A 40 -0.09 0.56 6.51
C GLY A 40 -0.64 0.33 5.11
N ALA A 41 -1.33 1.31 4.52
CA ALA A 41 -1.74 1.26 3.12
C ALA A 41 -0.53 1.29 2.18
N ALA A 42 0.40 2.20 2.43
CA ALA A 42 1.59 2.34 1.62
C ALA A 42 2.49 1.10 1.70
N GLN A 43 2.56 0.45 2.87
CA GLN A 43 3.24 -0.85 3.02
C GLN A 43 2.60 -1.93 2.13
N ALA A 44 1.29 -2.12 2.22
CA ALA A 44 0.59 -3.12 1.43
C ALA A 44 0.76 -2.90 -0.09
N TRP A 45 0.64 -1.65 -0.55
CA TRP A 45 0.83 -1.33 -1.97
C TRP A 45 2.28 -1.51 -2.45
N ARG A 46 3.28 -1.21 -1.62
CA ARG A 46 4.69 -1.51 -1.96
C ARG A 46 4.92 -3.01 -2.15
N GLU A 47 4.28 -3.86 -1.34
CA GLU A 47 4.34 -5.31 -1.53
C GLU A 47 3.71 -5.75 -2.86
N VAL A 48 2.54 -5.20 -3.21
CA VAL A 48 1.91 -5.46 -4.52
C VAL A 48 2.85 -5.10 -5.68
N ILE A 49 3.51 -3.94 -5.60
CA ILE A 49 4.45 -3.48 -6.62
C ILE A 49 5.65 -4.42 -6.74
N ALA A 50 6.16 -4.95 -5.63
CA ALA A 50 7.25 -5.91 -5.63
C ALA A 50 6.85 -7.26 -6.26
N LEU A 51 5.58 -7.66 -6.12
CA LEU A 51 5.06 -8.93 -6.64
C LEU A 51 4.68 -8.85 -8.13
N THR A 52 4.05 -7.76 -8.56
CA THR A 52 3.55 -7.61 -9.94
C THR A 52 3.85 -6.23 -10.51
N PRO A 53 5.13 -5.83 -10.63
CA PRO A 53 5.50 -4.46 -11.00
C PRO A 53 4.90 -3.98 -12.33
N ASP A 54 4.74 -4.90 -13.29
CA ASP A 54 4.17 -4.64 -14.61
C ASP A 54 2.73 -5.14 -14.75
N GLY A 55 2.19 -5.78 -13.70
CA GLY A 55 0.83 -6.30 -13.67
C GLY A 55 -0.21 -5.23 -13.34
N PRO A 56 -1.50 -5.52 -13.61
CA PRO A 56 -2.59 -4.57 -13.34
C PRO A 56 -2.63 -4.10 -11.87
N GLU A 57 -2.43 -5.00 -10.91
CA GLU A 57 -2.42 -4.69 -9.49
C GLU A 57 -1.23 -3.80 -9.09
N GLY A 58 -0.01 -4.09 -9.56
CA GLY A 58 1.16 -3.26 -9.27
C GLY A 58 1.03 -1.86 -9.88
N GLN A 59 0.49 -1.76 -11.09
CA GLN A 59 0.20 -0.47 -11.71
C GLN A 59 -0.88 0.32 -10.94
N ALA A 60 -1.90 -0.36 -10.41
CA ALA A 60 -2.90 0.26 -9.54
C ALA A 60 -2.29 0.73 -8.21
N ALA A 61 -1.44 -0.08 -7.59
CA ALA A 61 -0.73 0.25 -6.36
C ALA A 61 0.21 1.45 -6.54
N LYS A 62 0.93 1.56 -7.66
CA LYS A 62 1.76 2.74 -8.01
C LYS A 62 0.91 4.01 -8.04
N ARG A 63 -0.19 3.99 -8.81
CA ARG A 63 -1.12 5.14 -8.90
C ARG A 63 -1.68 5.55 -7.53
N ALA A 64 -1.95 4.57 -6.67
CA ALA A 64 -2.48 4.82 -5.33
C ALA A 64 -1.43 5.51 -4.43
N LEU A 65 -0.17 5.08 -4.48
CA LEU A 65 0.94 5.75 -3.79
C LEU A 65 1.18 7.17 -4.31
N ASP A 66 1.20 7.36 -5.63
CA ASP A 66 1.40 8.68 -6.25
C ASP A 66 0.30 9.66 -5.87
N SER A 67 -0.95 9.17 -5.84
CA SER A 67 -2.12 9.95 -5.42
C SER A 67 -2.02 10.37 -3.95
N MET A 68 -1.55 9.47 -3.08
CA MET A 68 -1.34 9.79 -1.66
C MET A 68 -0.25 10.84 -1.43
N GLN A 69 0.86 10.76 -2.15
CA GLN A 69 1.95 11.75 -2.07
C GLN A 69 1.51 13.13 -2.59
N SER A 70 0.66 13.16 -3.61
CA SER A 70 0.15 14.40 -4.19
C SER A 70 -0.88 15.10 -3.30
N ALA A 71 -1.73 14.33 -2.61
CA ALA A 71 -2.71 14.87 -1.68
C ALA A 71 -2.10 15.34 -0.35
N HIS A 72 -0.94 14.79 0.02
CA HIS A 72 -0.18 15.14 1.22
C HIS A 72 1.29 15.36 0.84
N PRO A 73 1.69 16.58 0.44
CA PRO A 73 3.09 16.93 0.21
C PRO A 73 3.82 17.08 1.56
N ALA A 74 3.89 16.01 2.34
CA ALA A 74 4.67 15.93 3.55
C ALA A 74 5.82 14.95 3.33
N SER A 75 7.01 15.52 3.19
CA SER A 75 8.32 14.86 3.17
C SER A 75 8.55 13.85 2.04
N SER A 76 9.02 14.37 0.90
CA SER A 76 10.18 13.80 0.23
C SER A 76 11.15 13.24 1.29
N GLN A 77 11.51 11.97 1.15
CA GLN A 77 12.47 11.25 2.00
C GLN A 77 13.55 12.17 2.62
N PRO A 78 13.72 12.22 3.96
CA PRO A 78 14.97 12.67 4.54
C PRO A 78 15.99 11.54 4.39
N GLY A 79 16.59 11.44 3.20
CA GLY A 79 17.41 10.29 2.83
C GLY A 79 18.53 10.56 1.83
N ALA A 80 18.96 11.81 1.64
CA ALA A 80 20.21 12.10 0.91
C ALA A 80 20.74 13.51 1.23
N ARG A 81 21.13 13.74 2.48
CA ARG A 81 22.11 14.79 2.79
C ARG A 81 23.20 14.20 3.68
N LYS A 82 24.35 13.94 3.07
CA LYS A 82 25.63 14.27 3.69
C LYS A 82 26.40 15.15 2.71
N PRO A 83 26.66 16.43 3.05
CA PRO A 83 27.79 17.17 2.53
C PRO A 83 29.02 16.77 3.37
N GLY A 84 30.15 16.48 2.74
CA GLY A 84 31.36 16.12 3.48
C GLY A 84 32.59 16.04 2.62
N ALA A 85 33.32 17.17 2.62
CA ALA A 85 34.75 17.40 2.37
C ALA A 85 35.37 16.85 1.08
#